data_AF-A0A2D6JH02-F1
#
_entry.id   AF-A0A2D6JH02-F1
#
_cell.length_a   1.000
_cell.length_b   1.000
_cell.length_c   1.000
_cell.angle_alpha   90.00
_cell.angle_beta   90.00
_cell.angle_gamma   90.00
#
_symmetry.space_group_name_H-M   'P 1'
#
loop_
_entity.id
_entity.type
_entity.pdbx_description
1 polymer ?
#
loop_
_entity_poly.entity_id
_entity_poly.type
_entity_poly.pdbx_seq_one_letter_code
_entity_poly.pdbx_strand_id
1 'polypeptide(L)'
;MKILNYIILGLILSPMAFGFESEEQSFVRKCYAQLTSSRIPAKSAYLSRAKAGEDPVSLCMEILNRASIVSNGEIDRNEKNSVGQLVLKNMHRLHSSFFSSSSYTTFGPDDTRTTRNYLDDTQPAFYITNSLFSEIPYDQAITTKTSLRANRTDNDPDNMIWKDFGFRSANCLSNQTTGCGRNLPKVINPQAPVNTRISGTNACSTNDSGDCDRFRSEIATIPFAPRGKLLGFRAHPGVNVPHLVRHAQDGSAASKYIYDHKNMNQNLGAGMIGDQVFVLSTHSQSSESYKANGAALVSRNWSKAVYEDVLCRTLPALRNEDVSFQLTNVEGSAPFRWANACLRCHVGMDQTAGYIRNLQYIKSIDRNNAANAIISTRLRPAEISSLKSWTETNDNSFYKQSPVGRLYYRDYQGKLIHKTGTGIEELAQQIAETDDYYICAAKNYYKHFINVDVALPDPGKAGYVDDESGHRAELIRLGLEFKEHKSLKMLVNSIFKSKFYFSGKSE
;
A
#
# COMPACT_ATOMS: atom_id res chain seq x y z
N MET A 1 -61.44 49.32 -51.80
CA MET A 1 -61.54 48.33 -50.70
C MET A 1 -60.47 47.27 -50.92
N LYS A 2 -59.43 47.24 -50.08
CA LYS A 2 -58.27 46.37 -50.23
C LYS A 2 -58.50 45.02 -49.52
N ILE A 3 -57.99 44.00 -50.19
CA ILE A 3 -57.90 42.57 -49.88
C ILE A 3 -57.15 42.33 -48.56
N LEU A 4 -57.56 41.31 -47.78
CA LEU A 4 -56.61 40.48 -47.03
C LEU A 4 -57.20 39.08 -46.75
N ASN A 5 -56.69 38.08 -47.48
CA ASN A 5 -56.80 36.65 -47.18
C ASN A 5 -55.79 36.30 -46.07
N TYR A 6 -56.24 35.63 -45.01
CA TYR A 6 -55.34 34.98 -44.05
C TYR A 6 -55.22 33.48 -44.37
N ILE A 7 -54.03 33.10 -44.80
CA ILE A 7 -53.57 31.71 -44.93
C ILE A 7 -53.17 31.24 -43.52
N ILE A 8 -53.88 30.23 -42.99
CA ILE A 8 -53.48 29.53 -41.76
C ILE A 8 -52.48 28.44 -42.17
N LEU A 9 -51.20 28.70 -41.88
CA LEU A 9 -50.11 27.76 -42.08
C LEU A 9 -50.07 26.80 -40.89
N GLY A 10 -50.50 25.54 -41.09
CA GLY A 10 -50.38 24.48 -40.10
C GLY A 10 -48.93 24.05 -39.92
N LEU A 11 -48.28 24.53 -38.86
CA LEU A 11 -46.98 24.02 -38.40
C LEU A 11 -47.20 22.65 -37.76
N ILE A 12 -46.88 21.60 -38.50
CA ILE A 12 -46.71 20.24 -37.96
C ILE A 12 -45.42 20.25 -37.14
N LEU A 13 -45.55 20.45 -35.83
CA LEU A 13 -44.49 20.16 -34.86
C LEU A 13 -44.31 18.64 -34.80
N SER A 14 -43.35 18.11 -35.55
CA SER A 14 -42.83 16.76 -35.31
C SER A 14 -42.33 16.70 -33.86
N PRO A 15 -42.83 15.77 -33.02
CA PRO A 15 -42.22 15.53 -31.73
C PRO A 15 -40.80 15.02 -32.01
N MET A 16 -39.79 15.83 -31.69
CA MET A 16 -38.44 15.30 -31.52
C MET A 16 -38.56 14.24 -30.43
N ALA A 17 -38.47 12.98 -30.83
CA ALA A 17 -38.31 11.87 -29.91
C ALA A 17 -36.96 12.06 -29.20
N PHE A 18 -36.98 12.81 -28.10
CA PHE A 18 -35.96 12.70 -27.06
C PHE A 18 -36.07 11.26 -26.58
N GLY A 19 -35.21 10.39 -27.12
CA GLY A 19 -35.15 9.00 -26.67
C GLY A 19 -34.82 9.02 -25.19
N PHE A 20 -35.81 8.68 -24.35
CA PHE A 20 -35.60 8.49 -22.93
C PHE A 20 -34.53 7.40 -22.76
N GLU A 21 -33.46 7.74 -22.06
CA GLU A 21 -32.41 6.79 -21.69
C GLU A 21 -33.02 5.73 -20.77
N SER A 22 -32.79 4.45 -21.08
CA SER A 22 -33.29 3.36 -20.24
C SER A 22 -32.51 3.27 -18.92
N GLU A 23 -33.12 2.65 -17.91
CA GLU A 23 -32.48 2.46 -16.60
C GLU A 23 -31.18 1.65 -16.73
N GLU A 24 -31.18 0.63 -17.59
CA GLU A 24 -30.01 -0.21 -17.91
C GLU A 24 -28.88 0.60 -18.54
N GLN A 25 -29.20 1.52 -19.45
CA GLN A 25 -28.20 2.41 -20.05
C GLN A 25 -27.58 3.32 -18.99
N SER A 26 -28.40 3.92 -18.11
CA SER A 26 -27.93 4.78 -17.02
C SER A 26 -27.01 4.03 -16.06
N PHE A 27 -27.38 2.80 -15.69
CA PHE A 27 -26.56 1.90 -14.87
C PHE A 27 -25.18 1.66 -15.50
N VAL A 28 -25.15 1.31 -16.80
CA VAL A 28 -23.90 1.06 -17.52
C VAL A 28 -23.04 2.32 -17.62
N ARG A 29 -23.64 3.51 -17.81
CA ARG A 29 -22.88 4.77 -17.76
C ARG A 29 -22.22 4.98 -16.40
N LYS A 30 -22.96 4.76 -15.31
CA LYS A 30 -22.47 4.91 -13.94
C LYS A 30 -21.31 3.98 -13.66
N CYS A 31 -21.45 2.67 -13.94
CA CYS A 31 -20.38 1.71 -13.67
C CYS A 31 -19.17 1.96 -14.57
N TYR A 32 -19.38 2.29 -15.85
CA TYR A 32 -18.27 2.60 -16.76
C TYR A 32 -17.47 3.80 -16.23
N ALA A 33 -18.14 4.86 -15.77
CA ALA A 33 -17.49 6.03 -15.20
C ALA A 33 -16.71 5.68 -13.92
N GLN A 34 -17.30 4.89 -13.02
CA GLN A 34 -16.65 4.47 -11.79
C GLN A 34 -15.51 3.47 -11.99
N LEU A 35 -15.56 2.64 -13.05
CA LEU A 35 -14.52 1.68 -13.40
C LEU A 35 -13.37 2.33 -14.17
N THR A 36 -13.65 3.27 -15.08
CA THR A 36 -12.64 3.84 -16.01
C THR A 36 -12.22 5.27 -15.67
N SER A 37 -12.91 5.94 -14.75
CA SER A 37 -12.82 7.39 -14.52
C SER A 37 -13.02 8.23 -15.79
N SER A 38 -13.80 7.72 -16.76
CA SER A 38 -14.02 8.34 -18.07
C SER A 38 -15.49 8.24 -18.48
N ARG A 39 -15.94 9.16 -19.34
CA ARG A 39 -17.30 9.08 -19.92
C ARG A 39 -17.34 7.97 -20.97
N ILE A 40 -18.38 7.14 -20.92
CA ILE A 40 -18.62 6.14 -21.96
C ILE A 40 -18.95 6.81 -23.30
N PRO A 41 -18.35 6.37 -24.43
CA PRO A 41 -18.67 6.91 -25.75
C PRO A 41 -20.16 6.74 -26.09
N ALA A 42 -20.77 7.74 -26.72
CA ALA A 42 -22.20 7.73 -27.05
C ALA A 42 -22.62 6.55 -27.96
N LYS A 43 -21.72 6.11 -28.84
CA LYS A 43 -21.90 4.97 -29.76
C LYS A 43 -21.26 3.67 -29.24
N SER A 44 -21.14 3.52 -27.92
CA SER A 44 -20.54 2.33 -27.31
C SER A 44 -21.43 1.10 -27.47
N ALA A 45 -20.83 -0.05 -27.80
CA ALA A 45 -21.54 -1.32 -27.89
C ALA A 45 -22.24 -1.71 -26.58
N TYR A 46 -21.67 -1.34 -25.42
CA TYR A 46 -22.29 -1.59 -24.10
C TYR A 46 -23.63 -0.87 -23.95
N LEU A 47 -23.77 0.35 -24.47
CA LEU A 47 -25.03 1.11 -24.39
C LEU A 47 -26.09 0.56 -25.34
N SER A 48 -25.67 0.07 -26.51
CA SER A 48 -26.56 -0.59 -27.47
C SER A 48 -27.09 -1.92 -26.92
N ARG A 49 -26.22 -2.71 -26.27
CA ARG A 49 -26.56 -3.97 -25.61
C ARG A 49 -27.48 -3.76 -24.40
N ALA A 50 -27.18 -2.78 -23.56
CA ALA A 50 -28.06 -2.39 -22.45
C ALA A 50 -29.45 -1.98 -22.94
N LYS A 51 -29.53 -1.18 -24.01
CA LYS A 51 -30.81 -0.81 -24.64
C LYS A 51 -31.57 -2.01 -25.20
N ALA A 52 -30.87 -3.05 -25.61
CA ALA A 52 -31.46 -4.30 -26.10
C ALA A 52 -31.93 -5.23 -24.95
N GLY A 53 -31.79 -4.82 -23.69
CA GLY A 53 -32.25 -5.57 -22.52
C GLY A 53 -31.23 -6.54 -21.93
N GLU A 54 -29.95 -6.45 -22.30
CA GLU A 54 -28.90 -7.24 -21.64
C GLU A 54 -28.67 -6.77 -20.20
N ASP A 55 -28.44 -7.72 -19.28
CA ASP A 55 -28.22 -7.45 -17.86
C ASP A 55 -27.08 -6.43 -17.65
N PRO A 56 -27.37 -5.23 -17.09
CA PRO A 56 -26.37 -4.20 -16.94
C PRO A 56 -25.26 -4.58 -15.95
N VAL A 57 -25.53 -5.47 -14.98
CA VAL A 57 -24.48 -5.98 -14.07
C VAL A 57 -23.46 -6.80 -14.86
N SER A 58 -23.93 -7.74 -15.69
CA SER A 58 -23.08 -8.52 -16.59
C SER A 58 -22.20 -7.63 -17.47
N LEU A 59 -22.76 -6.57 -18.06
CA LEU A 59 -22.01 -5.61 -18.89
C LEU A 59 -20.92 -4.87 -18.09
N CYS A 60 -21.20 -4.47 -16.85
CA CYS A 60 -20.22 -3.83 -15.98
C CYS A 60 -19.09 -4.78 -15.58
N MET A 61 -19.42 -6.06 -15.33
CA MET A 61 -18.42 -7.09 -15.07
C MET A 61 -17.58 -7.41 -16.30
N GLU A 62 -18.17 -7.39 -17.50
CA GLU A 62 -17.41 -7.47 -18.76
C GLU A 62 -16.40 -6.32 -18.88
N ILE A 63 -16.82 -5.08 -18.61
CA ILE A 63 -15.93 -3.91 -18.60
C ILE A 63 -14.79 -4.08 -17.58
N LEU A 64 -15.09 -4.51 -16.36
CA LEU A 64 -14.08 -4.77 -15.32
C LEU A 64 -13.06 -5.83 -15.78
N ASN A 65 -13.56 -6.92 -16.40
CA ASN A 65 -12.75 -8.06 -16.81
C ASN A 65 -11.78 -7.74 -17.96
N ARG A 66 -11.97 -6.64 -18.68
CA ARG A 66 -11.01 -6.16 -19.68
C ARG A 66 -9.63 -5.83 -19.10
N ALA A 67 -9.53 -5.59 -17.80
CA ALA A 67 -8.27 -5.37 -17.10
C ALA A 67 -7.65 -6.65 -16.51
N SER A 68 -8.16 -7.83 -16.85
CA SER A 68 -7.60 -9.10 -16.34
C SER A 68 -6.13 -9.25 -16.75
N ILE A 69 -5.31 -9.70 -15.81
CA ILE A 69 -3.88 -9.93 -16.00
C ILE A 69 -3.70 -11.36 -16.53
N VAL A 70 -3.06 -11.50 -17.68
CA VAL A 70 -2.75 -12.79 -18.28
C VAL A 70 -1.45 -13.36 -17.72
N SER A 71 -1.08 -14.58 -18.12
CA SER A 71 0.04 -15.35 -17.53
C SER A 71 1.41 -14.66 -17.55
N ASN A 72 1.61 -13.65 -18.40
CA ASN A 72 2.84 -12.87 -18.46
C ASN A 72 2.92 -11.76 -17.39
N GLY A 73 1.91 -11.60 -16.54
CA GLY A 73 1.86 -10.55 -15.51
C GLY A 73 1.47 -9.17 -16.06
N GLU A 74 0.84 -9.10 -17.23
CA GLU A 74 0.29 -7.89 -17.83
C GLU A 74 -1.15 -8.09 -18.30
N ILE A 75 -1.87 -7.00 -18.56
CA ILE A 75 -3.13 -7.04 -19.30
C ILE A 75 -2.91 -7.50 -20.74
N ASP A 76 -3.97 -8.04 -21.35
CA ASP A 76 -3.94 -8.44 -22.76
C ASP A 76 -3.43 -7.30 -23.65
N ARG A 77 -2.65 -7.65 -24.69
CA ARG A 77 -2.04 -6.66 -25.60
C ARG A 77 -3.08 -5.77 -26.27
N ASN A 78 -4.25 -6.32 -26.61
CA ASN A 78 -5.36 -5.59 -27.22
C ASN A 78 -6.04 -4.63 -26.24
N GLU A 79 -5.84 -4.85 -24.94
CA GLU A 79 -6.39 -4.01 -23.88
C GLU A 79 -5.48 -2.83 -23.52
N LYS A 80 -4.22 -2.83 -23.99
CA LYS A 80 -3.29 -1.71 -23.84
C LYS A 80 -3.81 -0.48 -24.58
N ASN A 81 -3.77 0.68 -23.91
CA ASN A 81 -4.35 1.95 -24.41
C ASN A 81 -5.85 1.91 -24.72
N SER A 82 -6.59 0.95 -24.15
CA SER A 82 -8.03 0.81 -24.33
C SER A 82 -8.79 0.89 -22.99
N VAL A 83 -10.03 0.38 -22.94
CA VAL A 83 -10.85 0.33 -21.72
C VAL A 83 -10.16 -0.47 -20.62
N GLY A 84 -9.55 -1.63 -20.90
CA GLY A 84 -8.85 -2.42 -19.88
C GLY A 84 -7.73 -1.63 -19.19
N GLN A 85 -6.95 -0.86 -19.95
CA GLN A 85 -5.91 0.01 -19.40
C GLN A 85 -6.46 1.11 -18.48
N LEU A 86 -7.64 1.67 -18.79
CA LEU A 86 -8.32 2.67 -17.97
C LEU A 86 -8.87 2.06 -16.69
N VAL A 87 -9.47 0.87 -16.78
CA VAL A 87 -9.96 0.12 -15.63
C VAL A 87 -8.83 -0.21 -14.66
N LEU A 88 -7.73 -0.79 -15.16
CA LEU A 88 -6.57 -1.13 -14.32
C LEU A 88 -6.01 0.11 -13.61
N LYS A 89 -5.83 1.22 -14.35
CA LYS A 89 -5.34 2.48 -13.78
C LYS A 89 -6.25 2.98 -12.65
N ASN A 90 -7.55 3.02 -12.88
CA ASN A 90 -8.49 3.60 -11.92
C ASN A 90 -8.71 2.70 -10.70
N MET A 91 -8.81 1.38 -10.88
CA MET A 91 -8.90 0.45 -9.75
C MET A 91 -7.62 0.42 -8.93
N HIS A 92 -6.45 0.52 -9.57
CA HIS A 92 -5.20 0.70 -8.83
C HIS A 92 -5.19 2.00 -8.02
N ARG A 93 -5.64 3.12 -8.60
CA ARG A 93 -5.79 4.40 -7.88
C ARG A 93 -6.72 4.27 -6.67
N LEU A 94 -7.83 3.55 -6.83
CA LEU A 94 -8.74 3.23 -5.72
C LEU A 94 -8.02 2.45 -4.62
N HIS A 95 -7.32 1.36 -4.96
CA HIS A 95 -6.60 0.58 -3.96
C HIS A 95 -5.49 1.38 -3.27
N SER A 96 -4.80 2.27 -3.98
CA SER A 96 -3.81 3.17 -3.38
C SER A 96 -4.44 4.12 -2.36
N SER A 97 -5.72 4.48 -2.51
CA SER A 97 -6.42 5.31 -1.55
C SER A 97 -6.85 4.58 -0.28
N PHE A 98 -6.63 3.26 -0.17
CA PHE A 98 -6.95 2.50 1.04
C PHE A 98 -5.91 2.75 2.15
N PHE A 99 -4.73 3.26 1.77
CA PHE A 99 -3.61 3.50 2.67
C PHE A 99 -3.53 4.98 3.02
N SER A 100 -3.54 5.29 4.32
CA SER A 100 -3.46 6.66 4.84
C SER A 100 -2.08 7.28 4.64
N SER A 101 -1.03 6.45 4.55
CA SER A 101 0.34 6.87 4.27
C SER A 101 0.97 6.01 3.18
N SER A 102 1.09 6.56 1.98
CA SER A 102 1.90 5.99 0.89
C SER A 102 3.25 6.70 0.72
N SER A 103 3.39 7.89 1.32
CA SER A 103 4.60 8.71 1.17
C SER A 103 5.59 8.44 2.30
N TYR A 104 6.66 7.72 1.98
CA TYR A 104 7.83 7.57 2.84
C TYR A 104 8.79 8.77 2.75
N THR A 105 8.27 9.99 2.56
CA THR A 105 9.05 11.25 2.57
C THR A 105 9.61 11.64 3.93
N THR A 106 9.25 10.89 4.96
CA THR A 106 9.56 11.17 6.37
C THR A 106 11.05 11.04 6.72
N PHE A 107 11.93 10.59 5.81
CA PHE A 107 13.38 10.55 6.06
C PHE A 107 14.09 11.91 5.86
N GLY A 108 13.37 12.97 5.52
CA GLY A 108 13.95 14.28 5.19
C GLY A 108 14.19 14.44 3.68
N PRO A 109 14.30 15.68 3.18
CA PRO A 109 14.33 15.98 1.76
C PRO A 109 15.57 15.43 1.04
N ASP A 110 16.70 15.31 1.75
CA ASP A 110 17.93 14.78 1.17
C ASP A 110 17.85 13.24 1.09
N ASP A 111 17.64 12.52 2.19
CA ASP A 111 17.74 11.04 2.33
C ASP A 111 16.81 10.15 1.47
N THR A 112 15.84 10.71 0.73
CA THR A 112 14.74 9.90 0.12
C THR A 112 14.73 9.81 -1.40
N ARG A 113 15.54 10.60 -2.12
CA ARG A 113 15.41 10.71 -3.59
C ARG A 113 15.70 9.40 -4.31
N THR A 114 16.79 8.70 -3.96
CA THR A 114 17.11 7.41 -4.57
C THR A 114 16.10 6.33 -4.18
N THR A 115 15.64 6.31 -2.93
CA THR A 115 14.60 5.39 -2.47
C THR A 115 13.28 5.60 -3.23
N ARG A 116 12.92 6.85 -3.56
CA ARG A 116 11.76 7.23 -4.42
C ARG A 116 11.89 6.82 -5.87
N ASN A 117 13.12 6.76 -6.35
CA ASN A 117 13.42 6.28 -7.68
C ASN A 117 13.48 4.75 -7.76
N TYR A 118 13.65 4.07 -6.63
CA TYR A 118 13.78 2.62 -6.53
C TYR A 118 12.45 1.93 -6.17
N LEU A 119 11.77 2.42 -5.14
CA LEU A 119 10.47 1.92 -4.70
C LEU A 119 9.35 2.76 -5.34
N ASP A 120 8.26 2.09 -5.70
CA ASP A 120 7.05 2.75 -6.19
C ASP A 120 6.16 3.00 -4.97
N ASP A 121 5.80 4.26 -4.72
CA ASP A 121 5.04 4.68 -3.53
C ASP A 121 3.63 4.06 -3.44
N THR A 122 3.16 3.43 -4.51
CA THR A 122 1.89 2.69 -4.55
C THR A 122 2.04 1.18 -4.35
N GLN A 123 3.24 0.68 -4.03
CA GLN A 123 3.53 -0.76 -3.84
C GLN A 123 2.56 -1.53 -2.93
N PRO A 124 2.10 -1.00 -1.78
CA PRO A 124 1.15 -1.71 -0.93
C PRO A 124 -0.18 -2.01 -1.64
N ALA A 125 -0.58 -1.17 -2.60
CA ALA A 125 -1.78 -1.38 -3.40
C ALA A 125 -1.61 -2.43 -4.51
N PHE A 126 -0.38 -2.84 -4.83
CA PHE A 126 -0.13 -3.88 -5.83
C PHE A 126 -0.77 -5.20 -5.43
N TYR A 127 -0.71 -5.55 -4.14
CA TYR A 127 -1.24 -6.81 -3.63
C TYR A 127 -2.77 -6.90 -3.81
N ILE A 128 -3.48 -5.81 -3.53
CA ILE A 128 -4.94 -5.72 -3.71
C ILE A 128 -5.31 -5.70 -5.21
N THR A 129 -4.58 -4.90 -6.00
CA THR A 129 -4.85 -4.77 -7.44
C THR A 129 -4.57 -6.08 -8.17
N ASN A 130 -3.49 -6.77 -7.81
CA ASN A 130 -3.14 -8.08 -8.34
C ASN A 130 -4.16 -9.14 -7.94
N SER A 131 -4.69 -9.10 -6.70
CA SER A 131 -5.80 -9.97 -6.28
C SER A 131 -7.05 -9.80 -7.16
N LEU A 132 -7.42 -8.56 -7.49
CA LEU A 132 -8.59 -8.28 -8.34
C LEU A 132 -8.43 -8.82 -9.76
N PHE A 133 -7.29 -8.57 -10.41
CA PHE A 133 -7.15 -8.81 -11.85
C PHE A 133 -6.43 -10.11 -12.23
N SER A 134 -5.70 -10.73 -11.30
CA SER A 134 -5.07 -12.05 -11.48
C SER A 134 -5.88 -13.16 -10.81
N GLU A 135 -7.08 -12.85 -10.29
CA GLU A 135 -8.01 -13.78 -9.63
C GLU A 135 -7.37 -14.53 -8.44
N ILE A 136 -6.47 -13.87 -7.73
CA ILE A 136 -5.83 -14.40 -6.54
C ILE A 136 -6.76 -14.15 -5.34
N PRO A 137 -6.99 -15.14 -4.46
CA PRO A 137 -7.75 -14.96 -3.23
C PRO A 137 -7.24 -13.76 -2.40
N TYR A 138 -8.16 -12.96 -1.86
CA TYR A 138 -7.85 -11.68 -1.22
C TYR A 138 -7.00 -11.81 0.05
N ASP A 139 -7.12 -12.92 0.79
CA ASP A 139 -6.24 -13.22 1.92
C ASP A 139 -4.76 -13.32 1.53
N GLN A 140 -4.44 -13.66 0.28
CA GLN A 140 -3.05 -13.63 -0.20
C GLN A 140 -2.51 -12.20 -0.34
N ALA A 141 -3.35 -11.17 -0.43
CA ALA A 141 -2.90 -9.78 -0.48
C ALA A 141 -2.15 -9.38 0.81
N ILE A 142 -2.46 -10.02 1.94
CA ILE A 142 -1.77 -9.80 3.21
C ILE A 142 -0.87 -10.96 3.64
N THR A 143 -1.11 -12.20 3.19
CA THR A 143 -0.33 -13.37 3.65
C THR A 143 0.82 -13.78 2.73
N THR A 144 0.90 -13.23 1.51
CA THR A 144 2.00 -13.56 0.60
C THR A 144 3.36 -13.07 1.12
N LYS A 145 4.41 -13.84 0.82
CA LYS A 145 5.81 -13.46 1.09
C LYS A 145 6.50 -12.88 -0.15
N THR A 146 5.80 -12.87 -1.29
CA THR A 146 6.36 -12.43 -2.56
C THR A 146 6.27 -10.92 -2.67
N SER A 147 7.41 -10.25 -2.81
CA SER A 147 7.46 -8.85 -3.22
C SER A 147 6.91 -8.68 -4.64
N LEU A 148 6.06 -7.69 -4.87
CA LEU A 148 5.55 -7.37 -6.19
C LEU A 148 6.25 -6.15 -6.80
N ARG A 149 6.35 -6.12 -8.13
CA ARG A 149 6.77 -4.96 -8.91
C ARG A 149 5.73 -4.68 -9.98
N ALA A 150 5.39 -3.40 -10.19
CA ALA A 150 4.58 -2.99 -11.32
C ALA A 150 5.32 -3.24 -12.65
N ASN A 151 4.61 -3.73 -13.66
CA ASN A 151 5.00 -3.64 -15.06
C ASN A 151 4.37 -2.38 -15.62
N ARG A 152 5.15 -1.53 -16.30
CA ARG A 152 4.63 -0.29 -16.88
C ARG A 152 5.16 -0.07 -18.30
N THR A 153 4.52 0.83 -19.05
CA THR A 153 4.89 1.12 -20.46
C THR A 153 6.25 1.77 -20.62
N ASP A 154 6.68 2.56 -19.64
CA ASP A 154 7.97 3.23 -19.65
C ASP A 154 8.90 2.51 -18.67
N ASN A 155 9.60 1.54 -19.24
CA ASN A 155 10.79 0.97 -18.62
C ASN A 155 12.05 1.56 -19.28
N ASP A 156 11.90 2.61 -20.11
CA ASP A 156 12.99 3.20 -20.86
C ASP A 156 13.92 3.92 -19.89
N PRO A 157 15.09 3.33 -19.66
CA PRO A 157 15.98 3.82 -18.64
C PRO A 157 16.52 5.24 -18.92
N ASP A 158 16.59 5.66 -20.20
CA ASP A 158 17.13 6.95 -20.62
C ASP A 158 16.17 8.11 -20.31
N ASN A 159 14.85 7.90 -20.36
CA ASN A 159 13.87 8.93 -19.99
C ASN A 159 13.81 9.18 -18.47
N MET A 160 14.30 8.22 -17.67
CA MET A 160 14.22 8.22 -16.21
C MET A 160 15.37 9.00 -15.53
N ILE A 161 16.58 9.00 -16.11
CA ILE A 161 17.78 9.58 -15.49
C ILE A 161 17.77 11.11 -15.53
N TRP A 162 17.35 11.73 -16.62
CA TRP A 162 17.73 13.13 -16.89
C TRP A 162 16.76 14.18 -16.34
N LYS A 163 15.45 13.87 -16.26
CA LYS A 163 14.45 14.82 -15.75
C LYS A 163 14.49 14.97 -14.23
N ASP A 164 14.69 13.86 -13.52
CA ASP A 164 14.49 13.84 -12.08
C ASP A 164 15.73 14.10 -11.25
N PHE A 165 16.92 14.06 -11.84
CA PHE A 165 18.16 14.43 -11.15
C PHE A 165 18.55 15.91 -11.34
N GLY A 166 17.82 16.68 -12.16
CA GLY A 166 18.06 18.12 -12.33
C GLY A 166 19.38 18.46 -13.05
N PHE A 167 19.96 17.52 -13.80
CA PHE A 167 21.20 17.75 -14.54
C PHE A 167 20.94 18.64 -15.77
N ARG A 168 21.26 19.93 -15.66
CA ARG A 168 21.12 20.94 -16.74
C ARG A 168 22.36 21.14 -17.61
N SER A 169 23.38 20.28 -17.58
CA SER A 169 24.54 20.48 -18.46
C SER A 169 24.77 19.31 -19.41
N ALA A 170 24.70 19.60 -20.71
CA ALA A 170 25.07 18.70 -21.81
C ALA A 170 26.52 18.17 -21.71
N ASN A 171 27.34 18.78 -20.86
CA ASN A 171 28.75 18.43 -20.65
C ASN A 171 28.96 17.11 -19.88
N CYS A 172 27.93 16.55 -19.24
CA CYS A 172 28.02 15.21 -18.62
C CYS A 172 27.84 14.05 -19.61
N LEU A 173 27.43 14.34 -20.86
CA LEU A 173 27.18 13.32 -21.89
C LEU A 173 28.45 12.96 -22.68
N SER A 174 29.42 13.87 -22.77
CA SER A 174 30.54 13.75 -23.72
C SER A 174 31.83 13.20 -23.12
N ASN A 175 31.96 13.09 -21.78
CA ASN A 175 33.21 12.63 -21.18
C ASN A 175 32.99 11.83 -19.88
N GLN A 176 32.58 10.56 -20.01
CA GLN A 176 32.37 9.64 -18.88
C GLN A 176 33.66 9.29 -18.11
N THR A 177 34.84 9.57 -18.68
CA THR A 177 36.15 9.32 -18.06
C THR A 177 36.59 10.46 -17.13
N THR A 178 36.09 11.68 -17.31
CA THR A 178 36.39 12.85 -16.46
C THR A 178 35.19 13.25 -15.60
N GLY A 179 34.67 12.27 -14.87
CA GLY A 179 33.94 12.45 -13.61
C GLY A 179 32.91 13.58 -13.55
N CYS A 180 31.69 13.30 -14.00
CA CYS A 180 30.52 13.82 -13.28
C CYS A 180 30.73 13.44 -11.80
N GLY A 181 30.62 14.42 -10.89
CA GLY A 181 31.19 14.42 -9.53
C GLY A 181 31.31 13.07 -8.83
N ARG A 182 32.40 12.89 -8.08
CA ARG A 182 32.91 11.67 -7.42
C ARG A 182 31.90 10.84 -6.58
N ASN A 183 30.65 11.28 -6.42
CA ASN A 183 29.60 10.64 -5.62
C ASN A 183 28.33 10.31 -6.44
N LEU A 184 28.39 10.29 -7.78
CA LEU A 184 27.23 10.00 -8.62
C LEU A 184 27.14 8.51 -9.01
N PRO A 185 25.91 7.97 -9.12
CA PRO A 185 25.69 6.67 -9.74
C PRO A 185 26.29 6.61 -11.14
N LYS A 186 27.26 5.72 -11.37
CA LYS A 186 27.85 5.53 -12.69
C LYS A 186 26.92 4.68 -13.56
N VAL A 187 26.21 5.27 -14.52
CA VAL A 187 25.52 4.49 -15.57
C VAL A 187 26.55 4.13 -16.64
N ILE A 188 26.90 2.85 -16.77
CA ILE A 188 28.00 2.42 -17.68
C ILE A 188 27.49 1.90 -19.04
N ASN A 189 26.18 1.85 -19.30
CA ASN A 189 25.70 1.47 -20.62
C ASN A 189 24.27 1.99 -20.90
N PRO A 190 24.06 2.85 -21.92
CA PRO A 190 22.72 3.30 -22.33
C PRO A 190 21.82 2.18 -22.88
N GLN A 191 22.40 1.05 -23.29
CA GLN A 191 21.65 -0.14 -23.76
C GLN A 191 21.44 -1.19 -22.66
N ALA A 192 22.00 -0.98 -21.46
CA ALA A 192 21.70 -1.83 -20.31
C ALA A 192 20.43 -1.31 -19.62
N PRO A 193 19.66 -2.16 -18.90
CA PRO A 193 18.67 -1.65 -17.95
C PRO A 193 19.36 -0.59 -17.07
N VAL A 194 18.81 0.63 -16.99
CA VAL A 194 19.43 1.66 -16.14
C VAL A 194 19.31 1.18 -14.74
N ASN A 195 20.50 1.00 -14.22
CA ASN A 195 20.75 0.51 -12.92
C ASN A 195 21.64 1.55 -12.26
N THR A 196 21.24 1.99 -11.08
CA THR A 196 22.10 2.84 -10.25
C THR A 196 23.29 1.98 -9.83
N ARG A 197 24.52 2.36 -10.21
CA ARG A 197 25.74 1.77 -9.64
C ARG A 197 26.02 2.43 -8.31
N ILE A 198 25.96 1.66 -7.23
CA ILE A 198 26.44 2.09 -5.92
C ILE A 198 27.89 1.62 -5.80
N SER A 199 28.81 2.57 -5.62
CA SER A 199 30.24 2.32 -5.41
C SER A 199 30.57 2.62 -3.96
N GLY A 200 31.46 1.82 -3.38
CA GLY A 200 31.93 2.07 -2.03
C GLY A 200 32.73 3.36 -1.88
N THR A 201 32.59 4.01 -0.73
CA THR A 201 33.26 5.28 -0.40
C THR A 201 34.79 5.14 -0.38
N ASN A 202 35.52 6.24 -0.60
CA ASN A 202 36.98 6.27 -0.44
C ASN A 202 37.43 6.27 1.04
N ALA A 203 36.54 6.55 1.99
CA ALA A 203 36.85 6.86 3.40
C ALA A 203 36.93 5.63 4.34
N CYS A 204 37.47 4.52 3.86
CA CYS A 204 37.85 3.40 4.72
C CYS A 204 39.29 3.61 5.21
N SER A 205 39.51 3.58 6.53
CA SER A 205 40.87 3.62 7.06
C SER A 205 41.62 2.35 6.64
N THR A 206 42.90 2.50 6.33
CA THR A 206 43.77 1.49 5.71
C THR A 206 44.02 0.23 6.53
N ASN A 207 43.38 0.10 7.70
CA ASN A 207 43.66 -0.98 8.65
C ASN A 207 42.62 -2.12 8.60
N ASP A 208 41.53 -1.98 7.81
CA ASP A 208 40.48 -3.01 7.60
C ASP A 208 40.52 -3.57 6.15
N SER A 209 41.70 -4.03 5.71
CA SER A 209 42.09 -4.16 4.29
C SER A 209 41.40 -5.25 3.45
N GLY A 210 40.58 -6.14 4.02
CA GLY A 210 39.88 -7.18 3.23
C GLY A 210 38.52 -6.73 2.71
N ASP A 211 37.61 -6.39 3.62
CA ASP A 211 36.21 -6.10 3.31
C ASP A 211 36.03 -4.72 2.65
N CYS A 212 36.91 -3.77 2.95
CA CYS A 212 36.86 -2.44 2.37
C CYS A 212 37.26 -2.41 0.89
N ASP A 213 38.27 -3.20 0.50
CA ASP A 213 38.71 -3.28 -0.89
C ASP A 213 37.73 -4.10 -1.75
N ARG A 214 37.05 -5.09 -1.16
CA ARG A 214 35.92 -5.79 -1.78
C ARG A 214 34.71 -4.85 -1.98
N PHE A 215 34.37 -4.03 -1.00
CA PHE A 215 33.29 -3.03 -1.11
C PHE A 215 33.60 -1.92 -2.14
N ARG A 216 34.87 -1.50 -2.27
CA ARG A 216 35.29 -0.52 -3.28
C ARG A 216 35.20 -1.05 -4.72
N SER A 217 35.34 -2.36 -4.90
CA SER A 217 35.35 -3.00 -6.23
C SER A 217 33.98 -3.55 -6.66
N GLU A 218 33.06 -3.79 -5.73
CA GLU A 218 31.76 -4.36 -6.06
C GLU A 218 30.76 -3.32 -6.56
N ILE A 219 30.02 -3.70 -7.60
CA ILE A 219 29.07 -2.84 -8.30
C ILE A 219 27.70 -3.52 -8.29
N ALA A 220 26.79 -3.02 -7.46
CA ALA A 220 25.39 -3.40 -7.55
C ALA A 220 24.69 -2.64 -8.66
N THR A 221 23.76 -3.33 -9.31
CA THR A 221 23.01 -2.88 -10.46
C THR A 221 21.55 -2.86 -10.04
N ILE A 222 21.03 -1.66 -9.74
CA ILE A 222 19.74 -1.50 -9.07
C ILE A 222 18.68 -0.92 -10.02
N PRO A 223 17.64 -1.68 -10.38
CA PRO A 223 16.67 -1.23 -11.35
C PRO A 223 15.76 -0.16 -10.73
N PHE A 224 15.51 0.91 -11.48
CA PHE A 224 14.55 1.93 -11.06
C PHE A 224 13.11 1.40 -11.00
N ALA A 225 12.27 2.03 -10.19
CA ALA A 225 10.82 1.84 -10.21
C ALA A 225 10.29 2.14 -11.62
N PRO A 226 9.62 1.19 -12.30
CA PRO A 226 9.02 1.40 -13.62
C PRO A 226 8.10 2.61 -13.63
N ARG A 227 7.99 3.32 -14.77
CA ARG A 227 7.15 4.51 -14.93
C ARG A 227 6.18 4.38 -16.10
N GLY A 228 5.28 5.36 -16.23
CA GLY A 228 4.26 5.36 -17.29
C GLY A 228 3.00 4.57 -16.91
N LYS A 229 2.27 4.07 -17.91
CA LYS A 229 0.97 3.42 -17.71
C LYS A 229 1.18 2.04 -17.09
N LEU A 230 0.42 1.73 -16.05
CA LEU A 230 0.45 0.44 -15.36
C LEU A 230 -0.09 -0.67 -16.27
N LEU A 231 0.71 -1.69 -16.56
CA LEU A 231 0.33 -2.83 -17.40
C LEU A 231 -0.03 -4.07 -16.58
N GLY A 232 0.47 -4.20 -15.35
CA GLY A 232 0.22 -5.34 -14.48
C GLY A 232 1.29 -5.47 -13.40
N PHE A 233 1.48 -6.68 -12.88
CA PHE A 233 2.40 -6.95 -11.78
C PHE A 233 3.16 -8.25 -12.01
N ARG A 234 4.37 -8.32 -11.48
CA ARG A 234 5.18 -9.54 -11.43
C ARG A 234 5.89 -9.66 -10.09
N ALA A 235 6.34 -10.86 -9.76
CA ALA A 235 7.24 -11.06 -8.65
C ALA A 235 8.50 -10.19 -8.84
N HIS A 236 8.89 -9.46 -7.80
CA HIS A 236 10.12 -8.67 -7.80
C HIS A 236 11.28 -9.59 -7.39
N PRO A 237 12.21 -9.92 -8.30
CA PRO A 237 13.42 -10.63 -7.89
C PRO A 237 14.16 -9.72 -6.93
N GLY A 238 14.49 -10.22 -5.73
CA GLY A 238 15.21 -9.45 -4.73
C GLY A 238 16.46 -8.76 -5.30
N VAL A 239 16.69 -7.51 -4.94
CA VAL A 239 17.88 -6.77 -5.35
C VAL A 239 18.84 -6.75 -4.18
N ASN A 240 19.86 -7.61 -4.29
CA ASN A 240 20.93 -7.69 -3.32
C ASN A 240 21.93 -6.56 -3.56
N VAL A 241 22.04 -5.67 -2.58
CA VAL A 241 22.93 -4.52 -2.62
C VAL A 241 23.98 -4.64 -1.52
N PRO A 242 25.25 -4.32 -1.78
CA PRO A 242 26.27 -4.19 -0.76
C PRO A 242 25.80 -3.27 0.36
N HIS A 243 25.93 -3.76 1.58
CA HIS A 243 25.54 -3.10 2.81
C HIS A 243 26.73 -3.20 3.77
N LEU A 244 27.25 -2.03 4.16
CA LEU A 244 28.35 -1.87 5.09
C LEU A 244 27.79 -1.32 6.40
N VAL A 245 27.76 -2.14 7.44
CA VAL A 245 27.34 -1.70 8.77
C VAL A 245 28.57 -1.31 9.58
N ARG A 246 28.54 -0.14 10.20
CA ARG A 246 29.50 0.21 11.26
C ARG A 246 29.11 -0.54 12.53
N HIS A 247 29.82 -1.61 12.87
CA HIS A 247 29.73 -2.18 14.21
C HIS A 247 30.62 -1.36 15.14
N ALA A 248 30.01 -0.62 16.07
CA ALA A 248 30.74 -0.13 17.23
C ALA A 248 30.99 -1.34 18.14
N GLN A 249 32.24 -1.81 18.22
CA GLN A 249 32.62 -2.83 19.19
C GLN A 249 32.68 -2.16 20.57
N ASP A 250 31.71 -2.48 21.42
CA ASP A 250 31.81 -2.47 22.88
C ASP A 250 32.59 -1.27 23.47
N GLY A 251 32.16 -0.05 23.14
CA GLY A 251 32.72 1.18 23.73
C GLY A 251 34.14 1.55 23.27
N SER A 252 34.77 0.78 22.39
CA SER A 252 36.06 1.12 21.80
C SER A 252 35.90 1.93 20.50
N ALA A 253 36.77 2.90 20.27
CA ALA A 253 36.76 3.76 19.07
C ALA A 253 37.05 3.00 17.76
N ALA A 254 37.42 1.71 17.83
CA ALA A 254 37.66 0.85 16.68
C ALA A 254 36.33 0.31 16.14
N SER A 255 35.79 0.95 15.12
CA SER A 255 34.60 0.42 14.43
C SER A 255 35.00 -0.54 13.32
N LYS A 256 34.62 -1.82 13.46
CA LYS A 256 34.74 -2.80 12.38
C LYS A 256 33.58 -2.64 11.41
N TYR A 257 33.87 -2.65 10.11
CA TYR A 257 32.84 -2.70 9.08
C TYR A 257 32.52 -4.15 8.75
N ILE A 258 31.22 -4.48 8.71
CA ILE A 258 30.77 -5.78 8.19
C ILE A 258 30.21 -5.54 6.79
N TYR A 259 30.82 -6.21 5.81
CA TYR A 259 30.34 -6.27 4.43
C TYR A 259 29.34 -7.42 4.28
N ASP A 260 28.14 -7.12 3.82
CA ASP A 260 27.11 -8.11 3.55
C ASP A 260 26.23 -7.63 2.38
N HIS A 261 25.50 -8.53 1.75
CA HIS A 261 24.46 -8.20 0.77
C HIS A 261 23.10 -8.16 1.46
N LYS A 262 22.31 -7.14 1.14
CA LYS A 262 20.93 -7.04 1.61
C LYS A 262 19.98 -6.88 0.46
N ASN A 263 18.91 -7.66 0.51
CA ASN A 263 17.79 -7.53 -0.40
C ASN A 263 16.98 -6.29 -0.04
N MET A 264 17.04 -5.26 -0.88
CA MET A 264 16.46 -3.94 -0.59
C MET A 264 14.94 -3.86 -0.83
N ASN A 265 14.32 -4.91 -1.37
CA ASN A 265 12.89 -4.95 -1.67
C ASN A 265 12.21 -6.22 -1.14
N GLN A 266 12.84 -6.94 -0.21
CA GLN A 266 12.27 -8.16 0.35
C GLN A 266 11.01 -7.83 1.16
N ASN A 267 9.89 -8.48 0.85
CA ASN A 267 8.70 -8.42 1.70
C ASN A 267 9.01 -9.08 3.05
N LEU A 268 8.56 -8.50 4.15
CA LEU A 268 8.80 -9.02 5.50
C LEU A 268 7.96 -10.27 5.84
N GLY A 269 7.21 -10.81 4.86
CA GLY A 269 6.43 -12.03 4.96
C GLY A 269 4.92 -11.83 5.17
N ALA A 270 4.44 -10.60 4.96
CA ALA A 270 3.07 -10.19 5.29
C ALA A 270 2.46 -9.27 4.22
N GLY A 271 2.66 -9.62 2.94
CA GLY A 271 2.01 -8.99 1.80
C GLY A 271 2.05 -7.47 1.87
N MET A 272 0.89 -6.83 1.74
CA MET A 272 0.80 -5.37 1.79
C MET A 272 1.31 -4.72 3.09
N ILE A 273 1.22 -5.35 4.27
CA ILE A 273 1.69 -4.75 5.55
C ILE A 273 3.16 -5.04 5.86
N GLY A 274 3.72 -6.06 5.22
CA GLY A 274 5.15 -6.39 5.22
C GLY A 274 5.91 -5.80 4.02
N ASP A 275 5.21 -5.08 3.15
CA ASP A 275 5.81 -4.39 2.01
C ASP A 275 6.73 -3.26 2.50
N GLN A 276 7.87 -3.09 1.83
CA GLN A 276 8.86 -2.09 2.23
C GLN A 276 8.27 -0.69 2.23
N VAL A 277 7.43 -0.35 1.25
CA VAL A 277 6.83 0.99 1.18
C VAL A 277 5.85 1.20 2.33
N PHE A 278 5.02 0.21 2.67
CA PHE A 278 4.10 0.31 3.81
C PHE A 278 4.87 0.49 5.13
N VAL A 279 5.92 -0.29 5.35
CA VAL A 279 6.73 -0.19 6.58
C VAL A 279 7.46 1.15 6.64
N LEU A 280 8.07 1.60 5.54
CA LEU A 280 8.79 2.88 5.49
C LEU A 280 7.86 4.09 5.62
N SER A 281 6.65 4.05 5.04
CA SER A 281 5.68 5.15 5.09
C SER A 281 4.96 5.27 6.43
N THR A 282 4.89 4.18 7.19
CA THR A 282 4.18 4.11 8.48
C THR A 282 5.13 4.03 9.67
N HIS A 283 6.44 4.02 9.47
CA HIS A 283 7.41 4.04 10.57
C HIS A 283 8.08 5.42 10.70
N SER A 284 7.97 6.02 11.89
CA SER A 284 8.33 7.43 12.12
C SER A 284 9.78 7.66 12.56
N GLN A 285 10.59 6.61 12.69
CA GLN A 285 11.94 6.69 13.23
C GLN A 285 12.96 6.31 12.16
N SER A 286 13.42 7.27 11.36
CA SER A 286 14.27 7.06 10.19
C SER A 286 15.77 6.83 10.49
N SER A 287 16.09 6.07 11.55
CA SER A 287 17.48 5.84 11.96
C SER A 287 17.90 4.37 11.95
N GLU A 288 19.11 4.08 11.46
CA GLU A 288 19.77 2.77 11.63
C GLU A 288 20.01 2.42 13.11
N SER A 289 20.05 3.42 13.98
CA SER A 289 20.16 3.25 15.43
C SER A 289 18.83 2.91 16.11
N TYR A 290 17.71 2.90 15.36
CA TYR A 290 16.42 2.52 15.91
C TYR A 290 16.48 1.13 16.54
N LYS A 291 16.09 1.06 17.81
CA LYS A 291 16.00 -0.15 18.62
C LYS A 291 14.75 -0.02 19.48
N ALA A 292 13.76 -0.85 19.20
CA ALA A 292 12.57 -0.90 20.04
C ALA A 292 12.96 -1.30 21.47
N ASN A 293 12.35 -0.64 22.46
CA ASN A 293 12.62 -0.88 23.88
C ASN A 293 11.36 -1.33 24.65
N GLY A 294 10.28 -1.64 23.94
CA GLY A 294 9.05 -2.21 24.49
C GLY A 294 8.17 -1.23 25.25
N ALA A 295 8.66 -0.05 25.65
CA ALA A 295 7.88 0.96 26.38
C ALA A 295 7.85 2.30 25.64
N ALA A 296 8.92 3.10 25.67
CA ALA A 296 8.92 4.40 25.00
C ALA A 296 9.03 4.31 23.47
N LEU A 297 9.79 3.33 22.96
CA LEU A 297 10.13 3.17 21.54
C LEU A 297 9.56 1.84 21.00
N VAL A 298 8.47 1.94 20.24
CA VAL A 298 7.84 0.84 19.48
C VAL A 298 7.23 1.40 18.18
N SER A 299 6.96 0.54 17.20
CA SER A 299 6.42 0.91 15.88
C SER A 299 4.91 1.23 15.91
N ARG A 300 4.54 2.29 16.65
CA ARG A 300 3.13 2.68 16.86
C ARG A 300 2.41 3.09 15.59
N ASN A 301 3.05 3.90 14.75
CA ASN A 301 2.43 4.40 13.51
C ASN A 301 2.15 3.26 12.52
N TRP A 302 3.03 2.27 12.43
CA TRP A 302 2.80 1.06 11.64
C TRP A 302 1.61 0.27 12.18
N SER A 303 1.55 0.07 13.50
CA SER A 303 0.43 -0.64 14.12
C SER A 303 -0.90 0.10 13.94
N LYS A 304 -0.88 1.44 14.09
CA LYS A 304 -2.02 2.31 13.82
C LYS A 304 -2.50 2.16 12.37
N ALA A 305 -1.60 2.18 11.39
CA ALA A 305 -1.95 1.98 9.99
C ALA A 305 -2.54 0.58 9.74
N VAL A 306 -2.06 -0.47 10.42
CA VAL A 306 -2.70 -1.79 10.37
C VAL A 306 -4.16 -1.72 10.86
N TYR A 307 -4.43 -1.04 11.97
CA TYR A 307 -5.82 -0.88 12.43
C TYR A 307 -6.68 -0.03 11.48
N GLU A 308 -6.16 1.11 11.02
CA GLU A 308 -6.95 2.07 10.23
C GLU A 308 -7.09 1.68 8.76
N ASP A 309 -6.01 1.29 8.09
CA ASP A 309 -5.98 1.05 6.65
C ASP A 309 -6.43 -0.38 6.29
N VAL A 310 -6.19 -1.36 7.18
CA VAL A 310 -6.45 -2.79 6.91
C VAL A 310 -7.70 -3.31 7.60
N LEU A 311 -8.00 -2.81 8.80
CA LEU A 311 -9.16 -3.25 9.58
C LEU A 311 -10.27 -2.19 9.66
N CYS A 312 -10.04 -0.98 9.14
CA CYS A 312 -10.98 0.15 9.22
C CYS A 312 -11.41 0.47 10.67
N ARG A 313 -10.50 0.27 11.63
CA ARG A 313 -10.69 0.50 13.06
C ARG A 313 -10.04 1.81 13.48
N THR A 314 -10.85 2.78 13.87
CA THR A 314 -10.36 4.02 14.48
C THR A 314 -9.96 3.76 15.93
N LEU A 315 -8.76 4.23 16.31
CA LEU A 315 -8.30 4.17 17.69
C LEU A 315 -8.91 5.30 18.54
N PRO A 316 -9.26 5.07 19.81
CA PRO A 316 -9.14 3.81 20.56
C PRO A 316 -10.16 2.75 20.12
N ALA A 317 -9.67 1.53 19.90
CA ALA A 317 -10.48 0.35 19.54
C ALA A 317 -10.75 -0.59 20.73
N LEU A 318 -10.42 -0.16 21.96
CA LEU A 318 -10.66 -0.90 23.21
C LEU A 318 -11.48 -0.06 24.19
N ARG A 319 -12.17 -0.72 25.11
CA ARG A 319 -12.93 -0.09 26.21
C ARG A 319 -12.09 -0.02 27.48
N ASN A 320 -12.60 0.63 28.52
CA ASN A 320 -11.86 0.79 29.79
C ASN A 320 -11.63 -0.57 30.47
N GLU A 321 -12.65 -1.44 30.45
CA GLU A 321 -12.60 -2.79 31.00
C GLU A 321 -11.55 -3.68 30.32
N ASP A 322 -11.23 -3.42 29.05
CA ASP A 322 -10.24 -4.16 28.27
C ASP A 322 -8.80 -3.77 28.61
N VAL A 323 -8.58 -2.69 29.36
CA VAL A 323 -7.22 -2.16 29.58
C VAL A 323 -6.87 -1.87 31.04
N SER A 324 -7.85 -1.89 31.94
CA SER A 324 -7.62 -1.50 33.34
C SER A 324 -6.57 -2.35 34.05
N PHE A 325 -6.41 -3.62 33.65
CA PHE A 325 -5.39 -4.52 34.18
C PHE A 325 -3.95 -4.17 33.77
N GLN A 326 -3.77 -3.21 32.86
CA GLN A 326 -2.47 -2.74 32.38
C GLN A 326 -2.02 -1.42 33.02
N LEU A 327 -2.86 -0.83 33.89
CA LEU A 327 -2.52 0.36 34.65
C LEU A 327 -1.38 0.04 35.62
N THR A 328 -0.32 0.84 35.56
CA THR A 328 0.84 0.71 36.45
C THR A 328 1.46 2.08 36.62
N ASN A 329 1.80 2.45 37.85
CA ASN A 329 2.51 3.68 38.21
C ASN A 329 3.89 3.38 38.80
N VAL A 330 4.46 2.22 38.46
CA VAL A 330 5.80 1.83 38.88
C VAL A 330 6.83 2.83 38.32
N GLU A 331 7.86 3.12 39.11
CA GLU A 331 8.96 3.99 38.71
C GLU A 331 9.60 3.52 37.38
N GLY A 332 9.84 4.46 36.47
CA GLY A 332 10.39 4.15 35.14
C GLY A 332 9.38 3.59 34.13
N SER A 333 8.11 3.42 34.50
CA SER A 333 7.04 3.11 33.55
C SER A 333 6.79 4.28 32.60
N ALA A 334 6.35 3.98 31.38
CA ALA A 334 5.98 5.04 30.44
C ALA A 334 4.72 5.79 30.94
N PRO A 335 4.68 7.14 30.91
CA PRO A 335 3.58 7.92 31.50
C PRO A 335 2.17 7.59 30.97
N PHE A 336 2.06 7.10 29.73
CA PHE A 336 0.78 6.68 29.16
C PHE A 336 0.14 5.48 29.91
N ARG A 337 0.88 4.80 30.80
CA ARG A 337 0.38 3.66 31.60
C ARG A 337 -0.39 4.08 32.84
N TRP A 338 -0.43 5.37 33.16
CA TRP A 338 -1.04 5.86 34.39
C TRP A 338 -2.56 6.09 34.27
N ALA A 339 -3.11 6.05 33.05
CA ALA A 339 -4.52 6.32 32.80
C ALA A 339 -5.12 5.43 31.72
N ASN A 340 -6.36 4.98 31.96
CA ASN A 340 -7.12 4.15 31.02
C ASN A 340 -7.32 4.83 29.67
N ALA A 341 -7.51 6.15 29.66
CA ALA A 341 -7.70 6.94 28.45
C ALA A 341 -6.56 6.75 27.43
N CYS A 342 -5.30 6.68 27.90
CA CYS A 342 -4.14 6.44 27.05
C CYS A 342 -4.01 4.95 26.70
N LEU A 343 -4.22 4.06 27.67
CA LEU A 343 -4.09 2.61 27.46
C LEU A 343 -5.06 2.06 26.41
N ARG A 344 -6.25 2.66 26.24
CA ARG A 344 -7.21 2.26 25.19
C ARG A 344 -6.69 2.35 23.77
N CYS A 345 -5.66 3.16 23.53
CA CYS A 345 -4.92 3.18 22.26
C CYS A 345 -3.65 2.31 22.35
N HIS A 346 -2.86 2.51 23.41
CA HIS A 346 -1.53 1.90 23.54
C HIS A 346 -1.55 0.38 23.69
N VAL A 347 -2.53 -0.16 24.41
CA VAL A 347 -2.60 -1.60 24.69
C VAL A 347 -2.80 -2.43 23.40
N GLY A 348 -3.55 -1.90 22.43
CA GLY A 348 -3.67 -2.50 21.10
C GLY A 348 -2.43 -2.21 20.24
N MET A 349 -2.09 -0.93 20.04
CA MET A 349 -0.99 -0.53 19.14
C MET A 349 0.37 -1.09 19.56
N ASP A 350 0.77 -0.93 20.82
CA ASP A 350 2.12 -1.25 21.26
C ASP A 350 2.34 -2.76 21.29
N GLN A 351 1.30 -3.54 21.57
CA GLN A 351 1.37 -5.00 21.49
C GLN A 351 1.35 -5.52 20.06
N THR A 352 0.60 -4.88 19.15
CA THR A 352 0.69 -5.20 17.72
C THR A 352 2.07 -4.85 17.17
N ALA A 353 2.69 -3.75 17.61
CA ALA A 353 4.07 -3.41 17.25
C ALA A 353 5.08 -4.50 17.67
N GLY A 354 4.73 -5.33 18.66
CA GLY A 354 5.53 -6.46 19.11
C GLY A 354 5.88 -7.47 18.01
N TYR A 355 5.03 -7.62 16.98
CA TYR A 355 5.26 -8.51 15.83
C TYR A 355 6.44 -8.07 14.94
N ILE A 356 6.83 -6.79 15.02
CA ILE A 356 7.95 -6.21 14.26
C ILE A 356 8.97 -5.52 15.19
N ARG A 357 9.05 -5.93 16.47
CA ARG A 357 9.98 -5.30 17.43
C ARG A 357 11.45 -5.34 17.02
N ASN A 358 11.79 -6.34 16.21
CA ASN A 358 13.13 -6.63 15.68
C ASN A 358 13.37 -5.95 14.32
N LEU A 359 12.51 -5.00 13.92
CA LEU A 359 12.69 -4.20 12.72
C LEU A 359 14.00 -3.42 12.78
N GLN A 360 14.74 -3.46 11.67
CA GLN A 360 15.96 -2.70 11.46
C GLN A 360 15.88 -1.98 10.12
N TYR A 361 16.26 -0.70 10.11
CA TYR A 361 16.60 0.01 8.90
C TYR A 361 17.94 -0.43 8.34
N ILE A 362 17.98 -0.63 7.03
CA ILE A 362 19.19 -0.90 6.26
C ILE A 362 19.32 0.16 5.17
N LYS A 363 20.55 0.61 4.92
CA LYS A 363 20.87 1.58 3.87
C LYS A 363 21.94 1.03 2.94
N SER A 364 21.86 1.34 1.65
CA SER A 364 22.85 0.91 0.65
C SER A 364 24.16 1.73 0.60
N ILE A 365 24.26 2.83 1.37
CA ILE A 365 25.42 3.74 1.64
C ILE A 365 25.57 5.02 0.79
N ASP A 366 25.78 6.15 1.50
CA ASP A 366 26.97 7.04 1.43
C ASP A 366 27.09 7.80 2.77
N ARG A 367 28.23 7.66 3.47
CA ARG A 367 28.49 8.29 4.79
C ARG A 367 28.49 9.82 4.72
N ASN A 368 28.72 10.39 3.54
CA ASN A 368 28.85 11.84 3.36
C ASN A 368 27.75 12.43 2.47
N ASN A 369 26.83 11.60 1.96
CA ASN A 369 25.80 12.04 1.02
C ASN A 369 24.56 11.15 1.13
N ALA A 370 23.87 11.24 2.26
CA ALA A 370 22.68 10.46 2.57
C ALA A 370 21.58 10.57 1.48
N ALA A 371 21.64 11.62 0.64
CA ALA A 371 20.75 11.81 -0.49
C ALA A 371 20.76 10.72 -1.56
N ASN A 372 21.81 9.90 -1.61
CA ASN A 372 21.96 8.87 -2.63
C ASN A 372 21.69 7.44 -2.13
N ALA A 373 21.42 7.24 -0.85
CA ALA A 373 21.19 5.91 -0.29
C ALA A 373 19.78 5.39 -0.62
N ILE A 374 19.69 4.09 -0.85
CA ILE A 374 18.42 3.36 -0.81
C ILE A 374 18.19 2.93 0.62
N ILE A 375 17.03 3.26 1.13
CA ILE A 375 16.58 2.89 2.46
C ILE A 375 15.58 1.74 2.31
N SER A 376 15.76 0.73 3.15
CA SER A 376 14.86 -0.42 3.26
C SER A 376 14.84 -0.90 4.70
N THR A 377 14.06 -1.92 4.97
CA THR A 377 13.92 -2.52 6.29
C THR A 377 14.10 -4.04 6.25
N ARG A 378 14.48 -4.61 7.38
CA ARG A 378 14.51 -6.06 7.58
C ARG A 378 14.11 -6.40 9.01
N LEU A 379 13.74 -7.65 9.25
CA LEU A 379 13.59 -8.21 10.59
C LEU A 379 14.90 -8.88 11.00
N ARG A 380 15.45 -8.50 12.17
CA ARG A 380 16.62 -9.17 12.73
C ARG A 380 16.22 -10.55 13.30
N PRO A 381 17.05 -11.58 13.19
CA PRO A 381 16.84 -12.81 13.94
C PRO A 381 16.75 -12.52 15.45
N ALA A 382 15.88 -13.24 16.15
CA ALA A 382 15.81 -13.15 17.61
C ALA A 382 17.06 -13.78 18.23
N GLU A 383 17.68 -13.07 19.17
CA GLU A 383 18.84 -13.54 19.95
C GLU A 383 18.40 -14.05 21.33
N ILE A 384 17.23 -13.61 21.81
CA ILE A 384 16.70 -13.91 23.15
C ILE A 384 15.30 -14.51 23.01
N SER A 385 15.09 -15.72 23.53
CA SER A 385 13.75 -16.30 23.64
C SER A 385 12.95 -15.55 24.71
N SER A 386 11.78 -15.03 24.35
CA SER A 386 10.88 -14.31 25.26
C SER A 386 9.45 -14.43 24.78
N LEU A 387 8.52 -14.61 25.72
CA LEU A 387 7.07 -14.62 25.44
C LEU A 387 6.40 -13.26 25.71
N LYS A 388 7.17 -12.24 26.11
CA LYS A 388 6.62 -10.92 26.45
C LYS A 388 6.24 -10.17 25.17
N SER A 389 4.95 -9.84 24.99
CA SER A 389 4.50 -9.01 23.87
C SER A 389 4.81 -7.52 24.04
N TRP A 390 4.97 -7.05 25.28
CA TRP A 390 5.10 -5.63 25.64
C TRP A 390 5.71 -5.48 27.03
N THR A 391 6.36 -4.35 27.33
CA THR A 391 7.05 -4.12 28.61
C THR A 391 6.53 -2.87 29.32
N GLU A 392 6.51 -2.90 30.66
CA GLU A 392 6.08 -1.76 31.48
C GLU A 392 7.11 -0.63 31.49
N THR A 393 8.37 -1.01 31.61
CA THR A 393 9.54 -0.14 31.62
C THR A 393 10.39 -0.37 30.37
N ASN A 394 11.35 0.52 30.12
CA ASN A 394 12.26 0.40 28.99
C ASN A 394 13.14 -0.85 29.14
N ASP A 395 13.10 -1.73 28.13
CA ASP A 395 13.96 -2.90 28.02
C ASP A 395 14.89 -2.72 26.81
N ASN A 396 16.15 -2.41 27.06
CA ASN A 396 17.15 -2.19 26.01
C ASN A 396 17.47 -3.44 25.19
N SER A 397 16.99 -4.61 25.59
CA SER A 397 17.11 -5.87 24.84
C SER A 397 15.84 -6.23 24.06
N PHE A 398 14.76 -5.44 24.16
CA PHE A 398 13.45 -5.80 23.59
C PHE A 398 13.50 -6.14 22.10
N TYR A 399 14.22 -5.36 21.28
CA TYR A 399 14.39 -5.63 19.85
C TYR A 399 15.14 -6.94 19.51
N LYS A 400 15.86 -7.51 20.48
CA LYS A 400 16.59 -8.79 20.34
C LYS A 400 15.72 -9.99 20.71
N GLN A 401 14.58 -9.75 21.34
CA GLN A 401 13.69 -10.81 21.79
C GLN A 401 12.87 -11.38 20.64
N SER A 402 12.34 -12.60 20.81
CA SER A 402 11.35 -13.17 19.90
C SER A 402 10.23 -12.15 19.63
N PRO A 403 9.82 -11.94 18.36
CA PRO A 403 8.87 -10.91 17.97
C PRO A 403 7.43 -11.31 18.30
N VAL A 404 7.15 -11.55 19.57
CA VAL A 404 5.82 -11.89 20.06
C VAL A 404 4.96 -10.63 20.04
N GLY A 405 3.79 -10.69 19.43
CA GLY A 405 2.84 -9.58 19.40
C GLY A 405 1.45 -10.02 19.81
N ARG A 406 0.55 -9.05 19.87
CA ARG A 406 -0.87 -9.30 20.07
C ARG A 406 -1.73 -8.42 19.17
N LEU A 407 -2.66 -9.03 18.45
CA LEU A 407 -3.77 -8.36 17.79
C LEU A 407 -4.90 -8.21 18.82
N TYR A 408 -5.16 -6.98 19.26
CA TYR A 408 -6.02 -6.71 20.41
C TYR A 408 -6.91 -5.49 20.23
N TYR A 409 -8.18 -5.73 19.90
CA TYR A 409 -9.17 -4.69 19.60
C TYR A 409 -10.60 -5.23 19.69
N ARG A 410 -11.60 -4.34 19.67
CA ARG A 410 -13.02 -4.67 19.54
C ARG A 410 -13.44 -4.60 18.06
N ASP A 411 -14.02 -5.68 17.55
CA ASP A 411 -14.47 -5.79 16.16
C ASP A 411 -15.74 -4.98 15.85
N TYR A 412 -16.29 -5.12 14.64
CA TYR A 412 -17.51 -4.43 14.19
C TYR A 412 -18.77 -4.78 15.00
N GLN A 413 -18.75 -5.90 15.74
CA GLN A 413 -19.82 -6.34 16.64
C GLN A 413 -19.55 -5.94 18.09
N GLY A 414 -18.38 -5.35 18.38
CA GLY A 414 -17.95 -5.04 19.73
C GLY A 414 -17.43 -6.27 20.49
N LYS A 415 -17.14 -7.38 19.80
CA LYS A 415 -16.47 -8.55 20.38
C LYS A 415 -14.97 -8.30 20.45
N LEU A 416 -14.38 -8.72 21.57
CA LEU A 416 -12.95 -8.58 21.81
C LEU A 416 -12.17 -9.60 20.99
N ILE A 417 -11.37 -9.12 20.04
CA ILE A 417 -10.34 -9.88 19.35
C ILE A 417 -9.08 -9.84 20.20
N HIS A 418 -8.57 -11.01 20.57
CA HIS A 418 -7.37 -11.17 21.39
C HIS A 418 -6.57 -12.37 20.88
N LYS A 419 -5.72 -12.14 19.88
CA LYS A 419 -4.84 -13.16 19.30
C LYS A 419 -3.38 -12.81 19.59
N THR A 420 -2.62 -13.76 20.14
CA THR A 420 -1.17 -13.61 20.37
C THR A 420 -0.45 -14.45 19.33
N GLY A 421 0.71 -14.01 18.85
CA GLY A 421 1.50 -14.76 17.88
C GLY A 421 2.94 -14.26 17.79
N THR A 422 3.74 -14.88 16.92
CA THR A 422 5.15 -14.55 16.72
C THR A 422 5.44 -14.15 15.29
N GLY A 423 5.97 -12.93 15.13
CA GLY A 423 6.39 -12.39 13.83
C GLY A 423 5.22 -11.92 12.96
N ILE A 424 5.55 -11.03 12.02
CA ILE A 424 4.56 -10.37 11.16
C ILE A 424 3.76 -11.35 10.28
N GLU A 425 4.33 -12.52 9.94
CA GLU A 425 3.64 -13.54 9.14
C GLU A 425 2.41 -14.11 9.88
N GLU A 426 2.56 -14.39 11.18
CA GLU A 426 1.44 -14.89 11.98
C GLU A 426 0.40 -13.79 12.22
N LEU A 427 0.81 -12.53 12.38
CA LEU A 427 -0.13 -11.40 12.40
C LEU A 427 -0.96 -11.34 11.11
N ALA A 428 -0.34 -11.49 9.95
CA ALA A 428 -1.05 -11.45 8.67
C ALA A 428 -2.09 -12.57 8.55
N GLN A 429 -1.75 -13.78 9.00
CA GLN A 429 -2.70 -14.90 9.06
C GLN A 429 -3.85 -14.59 10.02
N GLN A 430 -3.53 -14.07 11.22
CA GLN A 430 -4.53 -13.73 12.22
C GLN A 430 -5.50 -12.64 11.75
N ILE A 431 -5.02 -11.65 10.98
CA ILE A 431 -5.82 -10.61 10.32
C ILE A 431 -6.70 -11.21 9.22
N ALA A 432 -6.12 -12.04 8.34
CA ALA A 432 -6.83 -12.68 7.23
C ALA A 432 -8.01 -13.57 7.69
N GLU A 433 -8.01 -14.03 8.94
CA GLU A 433 -9.11 -14.79 9.54
C GLU A 433 -10.25 -13.92 10.09
N THR A 434 -10.04 -12.60 10.26
CA THR A 434 -11.04 -11.70 10.85
C THR A 434 -12.08 -11.25 9.83
N ASP A 435 -13.31 -11.04 10.27
CA ASP A 435 -14.36 -10.46 9.43
C ASP A 435 -14.03 -9.00 9.06
N ASP A 436 -13.46 -8.25 10.00
CA ASP A 436 -13.05 -6.85 9.84
C ASP A 436 -12.15 -6.62 8.64
N TYR A 437 -11.25 -7.56 8.33
CA TYR A 437 -10.39 -7.46 7.14
C TYR A 437 -11.22 -7.39 5.84
N TYR A 438 -12.22 -8.27 5.72
CA TYR A 438 -13.08 -8.33 4.54
C TYR A 438 -14.13 -7.22 4.54
N ILE A 439 -14.70 -6.88 5.70
CA ILE A 439 -15.64 -5.77 5.85
C ILE A 439 -14.95 -4.43 5.54
N CYS A 440 -13.68 -4.25 5.92
CA CYS A 440 -12.92 -3.04 5.60
C CYS A 440 -12.68 -2.90 4.09
N ALA A 441 -12.28 -3.98 3.43
CA ALA A 441 -12.17 -3.99 1.97
C ALA A 441 -13.51 -3.70 1.29
N ALA A 442 -14.59 -4.36 1.73
CA ALA A 442 -15.94 -4.10 1.26
C ALA A 442 -16.34 -2.64 1.47
N LYS A 443 -15.99 -2.03 2.62
CA LYS A 443 -16.28 -0.62 2.93
C LYS A 443 -15.66 0.31 1.92
N ASN A 444 -14.39 0.10 1.59
CA ASN A 444 -13.69 0.96 0.63
C ASN A 444 -14.29 0.86 -0.78
N TYR A 445 -14.68 -0.35 -1.19
CA TYR A 445 -15.39 -0.57 -2.46
C TYR A 445 -16.80 0.04 -2.44
N TYR A 446 -17.53 -0.13 -1.34
CA TYR A 446 -18.86 0.42 -1.14
C TYR A 446 -18.84 1.95 -1.25
N LYS A 447 -17.89 2.59 -0.58
CA LYS A 447 -17.67 4.05 -0.67
C LYS A 447 -17.42 4.49 -2.11
N HIS A 448 -16.64 3.74 -2.89
CA HIS A 448 -16.35 4.11 -4.28
C HIS A 448 -17.58 3.95 -5.21
N PHE A 449 -18.29 2.84 -5.10
CA PHE A 449 -19.38 2.52 -6.04
C PHE A 449 -20.74 3.11 -5.64
N ILE A 450 -20.99 3.27 -4.34
CA ILE A 450 -22.26 3.77 -3.81
C ILE A 450 -22.13 5.22 -3.29
N ASN A 451 -20.91 5.74 -3.14
CA ASN A 451 -20.63 7.09 -2.66
C ASN A 451 -21.12 7.35 -1.23
N VAL A 452 -21.11 6.32 -0.38
CA VAL A 452 -21.49 6.38 1.04
C VAL A 452 -20.34 5.83 1.89
N ASP A 453 -19.84 6.64 2.82
CA ASP A 453 -18.81 6.23 3.79
C ASP A 453 -19.48 5.74 5.07
N VAL A 454 -19.68 4.43 5.18
CA VAL A 454 -20.35 3.80 6.31
C VAL A 454 -19.40 3.72 7.51
N ALA A 455 -19.80 4.30 8.63
CA ALA A 455 -19.05 4.17 9.89
C ALA A 455 -19.15 2.74 10.45
N LEU A 456 -18.05 2.23 11.02
CA LEU A 456 -18.00 0.92 11.69
C LEU A 456 -17.65 1.07 13.18
N PRO A 457 -18.37 1.88 13.97
CA PRO A 457 -18.06 2.04 15.39
C PRO A 457 -18.37 0.77 16.18
N ASP A 458 -17.73 0.63 17.35
CA ASP A 458 -18.05 -0.41 18.33
C ASP A 458 -19.49 -0.22 18.85
N PRO A 459 -20.41 -1.18 18.63
CA PRO A 459 -21.81 -1.09 19.07
C PRO A 459 -22.01 -0.93 20.59
N GLY A 460 -21.06 -1.39 21.40
CA GLY A 460 -21.15 -1.20 22.86
C GLY A 460 -20.41 0.03 23.37
N LYS A 461 -19.96 0.92 22.49
CA LYS A 461 -19.41 2.22 22.88
C LYS A 461 -20.56 3.17 23.24
N ALA A 462 -20.38 3.95 24.32
CA ALA A 462 -21.34 4.97 24.71
C ALA A 462 -21.61 5.95 23.55
N GLY A 463 -22.89 6.23 23.29
CA GLY A 463 -23.32 7.08 22.18
C GLY A 463 -23.37 6.38 20.81
N TYR A 464 -23.31 5.04 20.77
CA TYR A 464 -23.60 4.31 19.54
C TYR A 464 -25.04 4.57 19.08
N VAL A 465 -25.18 4.93 17.81
CA VAL A 465 -26.46 5.03 17.11
C VAL A 465 -26.34 4.13 15.89
N ASP A 466 -27.30 3.23 15.72
CA ASP A 466 -27.31 2.36 14.56
C ASP A 466 -27.73 3.14 13.31
N ASP A 467 -27.27 2.67 12.16
CA ASP A 467 -27.60 3.29 10.88
C ASP A 467 -28.96 2.79 10.38
N GLU A 468 -29.99 3.64 10.49
CA GLU A 468 -31.36 3.33 10.04
C GLU A 468 -31.49 3.23 8.52
N SER A 469 -30.53 3.74 7.73
CA SER A 469 -30.59 3.68 6.26
C SER A 469 -30.39 2.26 5.70
N GLY A 470 -29.86 1.34 6.52
CA GLY A 470 -29.54 -0.02 6.14
C GLY A 470 -28.22 -0.17 5.36
N HIS A 471 -27.47 0.92 5.12
CA HIS A 471 -26.16 0.86 4.47
C HIS A 471 -25.16 0.04 5.30
N ARG A 472 -25.19 0.18 6.64
CA ARG A 472 -24.36 -0.62 7.55
C ARG A 472 -24.65 -2.12 7.47
N ALA A 473 -25.92 -2.51 7.48
CA ALA A 473 -26.31 -3.91 7.39
C ALA A 473 -25.87 -4.53 6.04
N GLU A 474 -26.06 -3.80 4.94
CA GLU A 474 -25.61 -4.26 3.63
C GLU A 474 -24.10 -4.35 3.53
N LEU A 475 -23.36 -3.37 4.05
CA LEU A 475 -21.90 -3.42 4.08
C LEU A 475 -21.39 -4.66 4.84
N ILE A 476 -21.96 -4.94 6.01
CA ILE A 476 -21.61 -6.13 6.81
C ILE A 476 -21.91 -7.39 6.00
N ARG A 477 -23.09 -7.48 5.38
CA ARG A 477 -23.48 -8.62 4.54
C ARG A 477 -22.47 -8.85 3.41
N LEU A 478 -22.09 -7.79 2.68
CA LEU A 478 -21.10 -7.85 1.60
C LEU A 478 -19.72 -8.29 2.09
N GLY A 479 -19.28 -7.81 3.26
CA GLY A 479 -18.00 -8.21 3.86
C GLY A 479 -17.96 -9.67 4.31
N LEU A 480 -19.07 -10.17 4.87
CA LEU A 480 -19.19 -11.57 5.28
C LEU A 480 -19.25 -12.51 4.07
N GLU A 481 -20.04 -12.18 3.05
CA GLU A 481 -20.06 -12.91 1.77
C GLU A 481 -18.65 -12.90 1.15
N PHE A 482 -17.98 -11.74 1.15
CA PHE A 482 -16.62 -11.60 0.63
C PHE A 482 -15.62 -12.51 1.34
N LYS A 483 -15.74 -12.70 2.65
CA LYS A 483 -14.89 -13.63 3.39
C LYS A 483 -15.02 -15.09 2.92
N GLU A 484 -16.23 -15.50 2.53
CA GLU A 484 -16.50 -16.87 2.09
C GLU A 484 -15.82 -17.20 0.77
N HIS A 485 -15.96 -16.31 -0.23
CA HIS A 485 -15.42 -16.55 -1.57
C HIS A 485 -14.04 -15.93 -1.84
N LYS A 486 -13.63 -14.94 -1.03
CA LYS A 486 -12.32 -14.23 -1.09
C LYS A 486 -11.97 -13.64 -2.46
N SER A 487 -12.96 -13.34 -3.29
CA SER A 487 -12.80 -12.84 -4.66
C SER A 487 -13.28 -11.39 -4.77
N LEU A 488 -12.34 -10.47 -5.06
CA LEU A 488 -12.70 -9.05 -5.23
C LEU A 488 -13.64 -8.82 -6.42
N LYS A 489 -13.55 -9.63 -7.48
CA LYS A 489 -14.49 -9.57 -8.61
C LYS A 489 -15.92 -9.91 -8.17
N MET A 490 -16.07 -10.94 -7.34
CA MET A 490 -17.38 -11.31 -6.78
C MET A 490 -17.91 -10.23 -5.85
N LEU A 491 -17.06 -9.61 -5.02
CA LEU A 491 -17.46 -8.46 -4.19
C LEU A 491 -18.00 -7.31 -5.04
N VAL A 492 -17.29 -6.92 -6.12
CA VAL A 492 -17.76 -5.88 -7.05
C VAL A 492 -19.10 -6.26 -7.69
N ASN A 493 -19.25 -7.51 -8.12
CA ASN A 493 -20.50 -8.02 -8.66
C ASN A 493 -21.64 -7.94 -7.61
N SER A 494 -21.40 -8.34 -6.36
CA SER A 494 -22.40 -8.28 -5.29
C SER A 494 -22.77 -6.84 -4.93
N ILE A 495 -21.84 -5.89 -5.02
CA ILE A 495 -22.12 -4.45 -4.91
C ILE A 495 -23.02 -3.97 -6.06
N PHE A 496 -22.70 -4.33 -7.31
CA PHE A 496 -23.52 -3.95 -8.47
C PHE A 496 -24.93 -4.56 -8.44
N LYS A 497 -25.10 -5.74 -7.82
CA LYS A 497 -26.42 -6.36 -7.59
C LYS A 497 -27.17 -5.77 -6.39
N SER A 498 -26.52 -4.97 -5.55
CA SER A 498 -27.16 -4.40 -4.37
C SER A 498 -28.23 -3.37 -4.78
N LYS A 499 -29.33 -3.33 -4.00
CA LYS A 499 -30.40 -2.33 -4.21
C LYS A 499 -29.88 -0.89 -4.16
N PHE A 500 -28.83 -0.63 -3.37
CA PHE A 500 -28.24 0.69 -3.17
C PHE A 500 -27.47 1.20 -4.38
N TYR A 501 -26.94 0.29 -5.21
CA TYR A 501 -26.28 0.69 -6.45
C TYR A 501 -27.30 1.12 -7.52
N PHE A 502 -28.42 0.39 -7.63
CA PHE A 502 -29.56 0.70 -8.50
C PHE A 502 -30.31 1.96 -8.09
N SER A 503 -30.61 2.12 -6.79
CA SER A 503 -31.40 3.24 -6.28
C SER A 503 -30.66 4.57 -6.28
N GLY A 504 -29.33 4.57 -6.42
CA GLY A 504 -28.50 5.77 -6.49
C GLY A 504 -28.67 6.52 -7.81
N LYS A 505 -29.87 7.04 -8.08
CA LYS A 505 -30.02 8.34 -8.71
C LYS A 505 -29.35 9.32 -7.75
N SER A 506 -28.40 10.10 -8.26
CA SER A 506 -27.89 11.25 -7.50
C SER A 506 -29.09 12.09 -7.08
N GLU A 507 -29.34 12.19 -5.78
CA GLU A 507 -30.11 13.32 -5.23
C GLU A 507 -29.42 14.64 -5.60
#